data_AF-A0A540VJP8-F1
#
_entry.id   AF-A0A540VJP8-F1
#
_cell.length_a   1.000
_cell.length_b   1.000
_cell.length_c   1.000
_cell.angle_alpha   90.00
_cell.angle_beta   90.00
_cell.angle_gamma   90.00
#
_symmetry.space_group_name_H-M   'P 1'
#
loop_
_entity.id
_entity.type
_entity.pdbx_description
1 polymer ?
#
loop_
_entity_poly.entity_id
_entity_poly.type
_entity_poly.pdbx_seq_one_letter_code
_entity_poly.pdbx_strand_id
1 'polypeptide(L)'
;MKANLYFANQNDPVAVLDEVKIVRMNDNHTAAPVRIYYKTRKLNARRTMVELHRDRKLTLKLEDGRSCSVLLQHNSLDTEGHTVGVLRVLDELAD
;
A
#
# COMPACT_ATOMS: atom_id res chain seq x y z
N MET A 1 -10.97 3.31 5.73
CA MET A 1 -11.15 2.31 4.65
C MET A 1 -10.01 1.31 4.73
N LYS A 2 -10.30 0.05 4.41
CA LYS A 2 -9.31 -1.03 4.34
C LYS A 2 -8.74 -1.20 2.94
N ALA A 3 -7.64 -1.93 2.83
CA ALA A 3 -7.13 -2.38 1.55
C ALA A 3 -6.34 -3.68 1.66
N ASN A 4 -6.23 -4.40 0.55
CA ASN A 4 -5.42 -5.60 0.43
C ASN A 4 -4.29 -5.37 -0.58
N LEU A 5 -3.09 -5.83 -0.23
CA LEU A 5 -1.93 -5.85 -1.14
C LEU A 5 -1.73 -7.26 -1.68
N TYR A 6 -1.35 -7.33 -2.95
CA TYR A 6 -1.06 -8.58 -3.66
C TYR A 6 0.27 -8.45 -4.42
N PHE A 7 1.02 -9.54 -4.54
CA PHE A 7 2.03 -9.63 -5.58
C PHE A 7 1.37 -9.87 -6.94
N ALA A 8 2.08 -9.49 -8.01
CA ALA A 8 1.68 -9.87 -9.37
C ALA A 8 1.41 -11.38 -9.45
N ASN A 9 0.26 -11.73 -10.04
CA ASN A 9 -0.22 -13.10 -10.25
C ASN A 9 -0.51 -13.91 -8.98
N GLN A 10 -0.71 -13.26 -7.83
CA GLN A 10 -1.17 -13.93 -6.60
C GLN A 10 -2.61 -13.55 -6.27
N ASN A 11 -3.44 -14.57 -6.01
CA ASN A 11 -4.83 -14.39 -5.59
C ASN A 11 -4.98 -14.16 -4.08
N ASP A 12 -4.00 -14.61 -3.30
CA ASP A 12 -3.96 -14.41 -1.85
C ASP A 12 -3.32 -13.04 -1.52
N PRO A 13 -3.90 -12.28 -0.57
CA PRO A 13 -3.29 -11.03 -0.15
C PRO A 13 -2.00 -11.30 0.64
N VAL A 14 -0.96 -10.51 0.35
CA VAL A 14 0.32 -10.52 1.08
C VAL A 14 0.30 -9.62 2.31
N ALA A 15 -0.58 -8.61 2.31
CA ALA A 15 -0.84 -7.74 3.44
C ALA A 15 -2.29 -7.26 3.45
N VAL A 16 -2.83 -7.05 4.65
CA VAL A 16 -4.15 -6.43 4.90
C VAL A 16 -3.91 -5.14 5.67
N LEU A 17 -4.37 -4.03 5.09
CA LEU A 17 -4.21 -2.68 5.62
C LEU A 17 -5.53 -2.27 6.28
N ASP A 18 -5.48 -2.02 7.60
CA ASP A 18 -6.67 -1.75 8.40
C ASP A 18 -7.19 -0.32 8.18
N GLU A 19 -6.26 0.63 8.07
CA GLU A 19 -6.55 2.03 7.83
C GLU A 19 -5.75 2.52 6.64
N VAL A 20 -6.45 3.09 5.66
CA VAL A 20 -5.86 3.64 4.46
C VAL A 20 -6.34 5.07 4.23
N LYS A 21 -5.39 5.96 3.89
CA LYS A 21 -5.64 7.36 3.55
C LYS A 21 -4.96 7.69 2.22
N ILE A 22 -5.76 8.11 1.24
CA ILE A 22 -5.29 8.56 -0.06
C ILE A 22 -5.01 10.07 0.03
N VAL A 23 -3.81 10.47 -0.37
CA VAL A 23 -3.37 11.87 -0.39
C VAL A 23 -2.84 12.19 -1.76
N ARG A 24 -3.36 13.25 -2.38
CA ARG A 24 -2.81 13.81 -3.62
C ARG A 24 -1.86 14.94 -3.23
N MET A 25 -0.58 14.77 -3.54
CA MET A 25 0.42 15.80 -3.38
C MET A 25 0.19 16.92 -4.40
N ASN A 26 0.35 18.16 -3.96
CA ASN A 26 0.11 19.38 -4.73
C ASN A 26 1.40 20.13 -5.12
N ASP A 27 2.55 19.49 -4.92
CA ASP A 27 3.89 20.01 -5.14
C ASP A 27 4.53 19.42 -6.42
N ASN A 28 5.87 19.49 -6.53
CA ASN A 28 6.67 19.03 -7.68
C ASN A 28 6.52 17.52 -8.04
N HIS A 29 5.67 16.75 -7.36
CA HIS A 29 5.42 15.33 -7.65
C HIS A 29 4.48 15.13 -8.86
N THR A 30 4.83 15.67 -10.02
CA THR A 30 3.97 15.66 -11.22
C THR A 30 3.79 14.27 -11.85
N ALA A 31 4.81 13.42 -11.80
CA ALA A 31 4.79 12.09 -12.44
C ALA A 31 3.95 11.04 -11.68
N ALA A 32 3.83 11.17 -10.36
CA ALA A 32 3.09 10.26 -9.51
C ALA A 32 2.64 11.03 -8.26
N PRO A 33 1.57 11.85 -8.33
CA PRO A 33 1.19 12.75 -7.25
C PRO A 33 0.45 12.04 -6.11
N VAL A 34 -0.05 10.82 -6.32
CA VAL A 34 -0.87 10.13 -5.33
C VAL A 34 0.00 9.28 -4.40
N ARG A 35 -0.24 9.42 -3.10
CA ARG A 35 0.33 8.59 -2.03
C ARG A 35 -0.78 7.95 -1.23
N ILE A 36 -0.54 6.73 -0.79
CA ILE A 36 -1.47 5.97 0.03
C ILE A 36 -0.76 5.67 1.35
N TYR A 37 -1.21 6.35 2.41
CA TYR A 37 -0.75 6.09 3.76
C TYR A 37 -1.54 4.92 4.32
N TYR A 38 -0.88 4.06 5.07
CA TYR A 38 -1.55 2.95 5.74
C TYR A 38 -1.10 2.80 7.18
N LYS A 39 -2.00 2.24 7.99
CA LYS A 39 -1.75 1.72 9.35
C LYS A 39 -2.39 0.33 9.45
N THR A 40 -1.65 -0.62 10.03
CA THR A 40 -2.11 -1.99 10.26
C THR A 40 -1.42 -2.59 11.47
N ARG A 41 -2.11 -3.46 12.19
CA ARG A 41 -1.50 -4.15 13.34
C ARG A 41 -0.44 -5.16 12.92
N LYS A 42 -0.56 -5.74 11.72
CA LYS A 42 0.38 -6.71 11.19
C LYS A 42 0.45 -6.60 9.68
N LEU A 43 1.56 -6.08 9.17
CA LEU A 43 1.75 -5.91 7.73
C LEU A 43 1.72 -7.26 6.99
N ASN A 44 2.41 -8.27 7.51
CA ASN A 44 2.57 -9.53 6.79
C ASN A 44 1.41 -10.50 7.09
N ALA A 45 0.57 -10.77 6.08
CA ALA A 45 -0.58 -11.67 6.21
C ALA A 45 -0.17 -13.15 6.27
N ARG A 46 1.03 -13.51 5.77
CA ARG A 46 1.58 -14.89 5.77
C ARG A 46 3.10 -14.88 5.99
N ARG A 47 3.84 -15.83 5.41
CA ARG A 47 5.31 -15.93 5.44
C ARG A 47 6.02 -14.92 4.52
N THR A 48 5.25 -14.09 3.82
CA THR A 48 5.78 -13.04 2.95
C THR A 48 6.18 -11.84 3.79
N MET A 49 7.44 -11.41 3.69
CA MET A 49 7.92 -10.16 4.26
C MET A 49 7.84 -9.06 3.20
N VAL A 50 6.71 -8.34 3.16
CA VAL A 50 6.45 -7.30 2.15
C VAL A 50 7.53 -6.21 2.16
N GLU A 51 8.09 -5.95 3.33
CA GLU A 51 9.19 -5.00 3.55
C GLU A 51 10.49 -5.33 2.80
N LEU A 52 10.69 -6.58 2.37
CA LEU A 52 11.84 -7.03 1.57
C LEU A 52 11.65 -6.81 0.06
N HIS A 53 10.45 -6.41 -0.36
CA HIS A 53 10.08 -6.30 -1.78
C HIS A 53 9.72 -4.86 -2.16
N ARG A 54 10.49 -3.88 -1.68
CA ARG A 54 10.20 -2.43 -1.84
C ARG A 54 10.24 -1.94 -3.29
N ASP A 55 11.07 -2.58 -4.08
CA ASP A 55 11.29 -2.35 -5.51
C ASP A 55 10.27 -3.09 -6.40
N ARG A 56 9.51 -4.04 -5.82
CA ARG A 56 8.56 -4.85 -6.56
C ARG A 56 7.19 -4.19 -6.61
N LYS A 57 6.63 -4.07 -7.82
CA LYS A 57 5.25 -3.62 -8.04
C LYS A 57 4.26 -4.55 -7.32
N LEU A 58 3.39 -3.94 -6.53
CA LEU A 58 2.27 -4.58 -5.84
C LEU A 58 0.95 -4.10 -6.44
N THR A 59 -0.09 -4.91 -6.31
CA THR A 59 -1.46 -4.49 -6.61
C THR A 59 -2.17 -4.18 -5.30
N LEU A 60 -2.67 -2.96 -5.17
CA LEU A 60 -3.53 -2.55 -4.07
C LEU A 60 -5.00 -2.67 -4.52
N LYS A 61 -5.83 -3.30 -3.71
CA LYS A 61 -7.28 -3.29 -3.86
C LYS A 61 -7.91 -2.64 -2.64
N LEU A 62 -8.60 -1.53 -2.85
CA LEU A 62 -9.32 -0.80 -1.81
C LEU A 62 -10.65 -1.48 -1.51
N GLU A 63 -11.16 -1.26 -0.31
CA GLU A 63 -12.46 -1.78 0.15
C GLU A 63 -13.64 -1.27 -0.70
N ASP A 64 -13.49 -0.12 -1.36
CA ASP A 64 -14.51 0.47 -2.22
C ASP A 64 -14.49 -0.05 -3.68
N GLY A 65 -13.69 -1.08 -3.96
CA GLY A 65 -13.60 -1.73 -5.27
C GLY A 65 -12.42 -1.24 -6.12
N ARG A 66 -11.91 -0.04 -5.85
CA ARG A 66 -10.82 0.55 -6.64
C ARG A 66 -9.52 -0.24 -6.53
N SER A 67 -8.74 -0.24 -7.61
CA SER A 67 -7.45 -0.90 -7.64
C SER A 67 -6.37 -0.08 -8.36
N CYS A 68 -5.12 -0.26 -7.93
CA CYS A 68 -3.96 0.35 -8.59
C CYS A 68 -2.67 -0.44 -8.33
N SER A 69 -1.67 -0.19 -9.16
CA SER A 69 -0.28 -0.58 -8.95
C SER A 69 0.40 0.37 -7.97
N VAL A 70 1.10 -0.19 -6.99
CA VAL A 70 1.85 0.59 -5.99
C VAL A 70 3.26 0.05 -5.77
N LEU A 71 4.12 0.90 -5.21
CA LEU A 71 5.40 0.51 -4.61
C LEU A 71 5.42 0.88 -3.13
N LEU A 72 6.05 0.04 -2.34
CA LEU A 72 6.31 0.33 -0.94
C LEU A 72 7.45 1.34 -0.83
N GLN A 73 7.11 2.62 -0.58
CA GLN A 73 8.08 3.70 -0.47
C GLN A 73 8.66 3.80 0.94
N HIS A 74 7.82 3.63 1.97
CA HIS A 74 8.24 3.71 3.36
C HIS A 74 7.45 2.72 4.22
N ASN A 75 8.12 2.19 5.26
CA ASN A 75 7.53 1.33 6.26
C ASN A 75 8.24 1.55 7.60
N SER A 76 7.47 1.65 8.69
CA SER A 76 7.95 1.85 10.06
C SER A 76 6.95 1.26 11.06
N LEU A 77 7.30 1.32 12.35
CA LEU A 77 6.41 1.06 13.47
C LEU A 77 6.07 2.37 14.20
N ASP A 78 4.82 2.53 14.61
CA ASP A 78 4.42 3.61 15.51
C ASP A 78 4.69 3.26 16.99
N THR A 79 4.42 4.20 17.90
CA THR A 79 4.64 4.04 19.34
C THR A 79 3.77 2.96 19.98
N GLU A 80 2.68 2.57 19.33
CA GLU A 80 1.76 1.52 19.78
C GLU A 80 2.11 0.15 19.18
N GLY A 81 3.15 0.09 18.33
CA GLY A 81 3.59 -1.12 17.65
C GLY A 81 2.80 -1.46 16.38
N HIS A 82 1.98 -0.54 15.85
CA HIS A 82 1.35 -0.72 14.55
C HIS A 82 2.35 -0.47 13.43
N THR A 83 2.23 -1.24 12.36
CA THR A 83 2.97 -0.98 11.14
C THR A 83 2.32 0.16 10.38
N VAL A 84 3.10 1.20 10.10
CA VAL A 84 2.68 2.39 9.36
C VAL A 84 3.60 2.61 8.18
N GLY A 85 3.04 3.05 7.06
CA GLY A 85 3.86 3.23 5.87
C GLY A 85 3.19 4.05 4.78
N VAL A 86 3.93 4.19 3.69
CA VAL A 86 3.54 4.96 2.52
C VAL A 86 3.75 4.12 1.27
N LEU A 87 2.69 4.02 0.48
CA LEU A 87 2.69 3.43 -0.84
C LEU A 87 2.69 4.55 -1.88
N ARG A 88 3.59 4.44 -2.86
CA ARG A 88 3.59 5.27 -4.07
C ARG A 88 2.70 4.62 -5.11
N VAL A 89 1.69 5.35 -5.57
CA VAL A 89 0.84 4.94 -6.68
C VAL A 89 1.60 5.11 -7.99
N LEU A 90 1.55 4.11 -8.88
CA LEU A 90 2.29 4.08 -10.14
C LEU A 90 1.40 4.35 -11.37
N ASP A 91 0.11 4.08 -11.27
CA ASP A 91 -0.93 4.22 -12.30
C ASP A 91 -2.18 4.82 -11.66
N GLU A 92 -3.16 5.22 -12.48
CA GLU A 92 -4.40 5.79 -11.94
C GLU A 92 -5.17 4.76 -11.08
N LEU A 93 -5.94 5.24 -10.10
CA LEU A 93 -6.89 4.39 -9.38
C LEU A 93 -8.04 4.07 -10.34
N ALA A 94 -8.12 2.82 -10.78
CA ALA A 94 -9.21 2.31 -11.59
C ALA A 94 -10.33 1.78 -10.70
N ASP A 95 -11.58 1.90 -11.15
CA ASP A 95 -12.77 1.27 -10.55
C ASP A 95 -12.93 -0.20 -10.97
#